data_AF-A0A497SD35-F1
#
_entry.id   AF-A0A497SD35-F1
#
_cell.length_a   1.000
_cell.length_b   1.000
_cell.length_c   1.000
_cell.angle_alpha   90.00
_cell.angle_beta   90.00
_cell.angle_gamma   90.00
#
_symmetry.space_group_name_H-M   'P 1'
#
loop_
_entity.id
_entity.type
_entity.pdbx_description
1 polymer ?
#
loop_
_entity_poly.entity_id
_entity_poly.type
_entity_poly.pdbx_seq_one_letter_code
_entity_poly.pdbx_strand_id
1 'polypeptide(L)'
;MNLVQAKQYIKQCSESLDAVRKKFSFDEQKVLDQAYLVVCFGSTQVELRELSPECLSQDHQEVLVNSSSKNWLVRLVRRKAWIQKQIESLQKDLVSVNRQLTNANENWIFLRDFTLELRFTQLDFGLIQKLKRSPIADREKTDMSRASIRIILKPIS
;
A
#
# COMPACT_ATOMS: atom_id res chain seq x y z
N MET A 1 -9.35 9.24 24.77
CA MET A 1 -9.21 10.10 23.56
C MET A 1 -9.96 9.43 22.40
N ASN A 2 -10.65 10.18 21.53
CA ASN A 2 -11.30 9.57 20.34
C ASN A 2 -10.32 9.43 19.16
N LEU A 3 -10.69 8.63 18.15
CA LEU A 3 -9.79 8.30 17.03
C LEU A 3 -9.36 9.54 16.22
N VAL A 4 -10.23 10.54 16.05
CA VAL A 4 -9.91 11.80 15.37
C VAL A 4 -8.80 12.57 16.09
N GLN A 5 -8.95 12.72 17.41
CA GLN A 5 -7.96 13.39 18.26
C GLN A 5 -6.62 12.65 18.25
N ALA A 6 -6.66 11.31 18.29
CA ALA A 6 -5.46 10.46 18.22
C ALA A 6 -4.71 10.62 16.89
N LYS A 7 -5.43 10.64 15.76
CA LYS A 7 -4.84 10.82 14.43
C LYS A 7 -4.19 12.19 14.27
N GLN A 8 -4.83 13.26 14.73
CA GLN A 8 -4.26 14.62 14.67
C GLN A 8 -2.95 14.73 15.47
N TYR A 9 -2.94 14.16 16.67
CA TYR A 9 -1.77 14.09 17.54
C TYR A 9 -0.59 13.35 16.88
N ILE A 10 -0.85 12.19 16.27
CA ILE A 10 0.17 11.40 15.56
C ILE A 10 0.70 12.16 14.33
N LYS A 11 -0.20 12.76 13.54
CA LYS A 11 0.13 13.45 12.30
C LYS A 11 1.09 14.63 12.52
N GLN A 12 0.83 15.47 13.52
CA GLN A 12 1.68 16.61 13.86
C GLN A 12 3.12 16.18 14.21
N CYS A 13 3.27 15.01 14.83
CA CYS A 13 4.58 14.44 15.15
C CYS A 13 5.32 13.94 13.90
N SER A 14 4.59 13.33 12.95
CA SER A 14 5.18 12.79 11.71
C SER A 14 5.56 13.88 10.71
N GLU A 15 4.73 14.91 10.55
CA GLU A 15 5.00 16.00 9.59
C GLU A 15 6.26 16.79 9.96
N SER A 16 6.52 16.93 11.26
CA SER A 16 7.75 17.51 11.79
C SER A 16 9.00 16.69 11.41
N LEU A 17 8.84 15.39 11.17
CA LEU A 17 9.91 14.45 10.82
C LEU A 17 10.13 14.36 9.30
N ASP A 18 9.06 14.46 8.50
CA ASP A 18 9.08 14.18 7.06
C ASP A 18 9.52 15.36 6.18
N ALA A 19 9.42 16.60 6.65
CA ALA A 19 9.91 17.81 5.94
C ALA A 19 11.41 17.74 5.56
N VAL A 20 12.14 16.80 6.15
CA VAL A 20 13.58 16.61 6.01
C VAL A 20 13.96 15.74 4.80
N ARG A 21 13.02 14.96 4.22
CA ARG A 21 13.40 13.73 3.48
C ARG A 21 13.31 13.72 1.93
N LYS A 22 12.83 14.74 1.20
CA LYS A 22 12.43 14.58 -0.24
C LYS A 22 13.31 15.27 -1.31
N LYS A 23 14.17 14.58 -2.09
CA LYS A 23 15.04 15.26 -3.10
C LYS A 23 15.41 14.65 -4.48
N PHE A 24 14.82 13.60 -5.09
CA PHE A 24 15.25 13.18 -6.47
C PHE A 24 14.15 12.61 -7.42
N SER A 25 14.41 12.59 -8.76
CA SER A 25 13.41 12.52 -9.88
C SER A 25 13.55 11.36 -10.92
N PHE A 26 12.83 11.49 -12.06
CA PHE A 26 11.81 10.57 -12.61
C PHE A 26 12.00 10.23 -14.12
N ASP A 27 12.99 10.81 -14.80
CA ASP A 27 12.91 10.99 -16.27
C ASP A 27 13.37 9.81 -17.14
N GLU A 28 14.12 8.84 -16.59
CA GLU A 28 14.64 7.70 -17.37
C GLU A 28 13.58 6.60 -17.62
N GLN A 29 12.50 6.58 -16.83
CA GLN A 29 11.44 5.58 -16.91
C GLN A 29 10.54 5.75 -18.14
N LYS A 30 10.37 6.98 -18.64
CA LYS A 30 9.40 7.31 -19.70
C LYS A 30 9.72 6.71 -21.08
N VAL A 31 10.97 6.37 -21.35
CA VAL A 31 11.41 6.03 -22.71
C VAL A 31 11.24 4.53 -23.01
N LEU A 32 11.33 3.67 -22.00
CA LEU A 32 11.21 2.22 -22.16
C LEU A 32 9.77 1.72 -22.25
N ASP A 33 8.79 2.51 -21.82
CA ASP A 33 7.37 2.12 -21.75
C ASP A 33 6.68 2.00 -23.12
N GLN A 34 7.30 2.45 -24.21
CA GLN A 34 6.59 2.72 -25.48
C GLN A 34 6.79 1.71 -26.62
N ALA A 35 7.61 0.65 -26.50
CA ALA A 35 7.90 -0.30 -27.60
C ALA A 35 7.30 -1.71 -27.41
N TYR A 36 6.68 -2.31 -28.44
CA TYR A 36 6.08 -3.66 -28.39
C TYR A 36 6.28 -4.51 -29.66
N LEU A 37 6.03 -5.83 -29.54
CA LEU A 37 6.28 -6.84 -30.58
C LEU A 37 4.98 -7.58 -30.96
N VAL A 38 4.88 -8.19 -32.16
CA VAL A 38 3.68 -8.87 -32.69
C VAL A 38 4.03 -10.22 -33.39
N VAL A 39 3.17 -11.24 -33.29
CA VAL A 39 3.21 -12.54 -34.00
C VAL A 39 2.10 -12.65 -35.05
N CYS A 40 2.37 -13.22 -36.22
CA CYS A 40 1.39 -13.37 -37.31
C CYS A 40 1.07 -14.85 -37.60
N PHE A 41 -0.21 -15.23 -37.61
CA PHE A 41 -0.74 -16.56 -37.98
C PHE A 41 -1.66 -16.44 -39.23
N GLY A 42 -1.13 -16.68 -40.43
CA GLY A 42 -1.90 -16.52 -41.66
C GLY A 42 -2.36 -15.07 -41.85
N SER A 43 -3.68 -14.83 -41.95
CA SER A 43 -4.26 -13.48 -42.02
C SER A 43 -4.45 -12.81 -40.65
N THR A 44 -4.22 -13.51 -39.55
CA THR A 44 -4.42 -13.00 -38.18
C THR A 44 -3.08 -12.53 -37.59
N GLN A 45 -3.05 -11.37 -36.94
CA GLN A 45 -1.87 -10.85 -36.23
C GLN A 45 -2.23 -10.64 -34.75
N VAL A 46 -1.34 -11.04 -33.84
CA VAL A 46 -1.55 -11.02 -32.39
C VAL A 46 -0.30 -10.44 -31.73
N GLU A 47 -0.44 -9.39 -30.93
CA GLU A 47 0.69 -8.78 -30.22
C GLU A 47 1.39 -9.80 -29.31
N LEU A 48 2.73 -9.85 -29.28
CA LEU A 48 3.52 -10.76 -28.41
C LEU A 48 3.23 -10.52 -26.93
N ARG A 49 2.80 -9.31 -26.57
CA ARG A 49 2.36 -8.99 -25.21
C ARG A 49 1.06 -9.72 -24.83
N GLU A 50 0.24 -10.07 -25.83
CA GLU A 50 -1.05 -10.74 -25.65
C GLU A 50 -1.01 -12.23 -26.00
N LEU A 51 0.11 -12.77 -26.49
CA LEU A 51 0.27 -14.18 -26.86
C LEU A 51 0.24 -15.11 -25.62
N SER A 52 -0.97 -15.31 -25.12
CA SER A 52 -1.29 -16.14 -23.97
C SER A 52 -2.35 -17.16 -24.37
N PRO A 53 -2.40 -18.34 -23.71
CA PRO A 53 -3.47 -19.30 -23.90
C PRO A 53 -4.87 -18.68 -23.73
N GLU A 54 -5.01 -17.67 -22.86
CA GLU A 54 -6.23 -16.89 -22.67
C GLU A 54 -6.65 -16.09 -23.90
N CYS A 55 -5.79 -15.23 -24.44
CA CYS A 55 -6.07 -14.41 -25.62
C CYS A 55 -6.40 -15.29 -26.84
N LEU A 56 -5.59 -16.32 -27.09
CA LEU A 56 -5.80 -17.27 -28.18
C LEU A 56 -7.12 -18.05 -28.03
N SER A 57 -7.57 -18.29 -26.81
CA SER A 57 -8.82 -19.00 -26.55
C SER A 57 -10.06 -18.09 -26.51
N GLN A 58 -9.91 -16.77 -26.41
CA GLN A 58 -11.02 -15.82 -26.33
C GLN A 58 -11.27 -15.12 -27.68
N ASP A 59 -10.21 -14.58 -28.27
CA ASP A 59 -10.32 -13.64 -29.40
C ASP A 59 -9.86 -14.24 -30.73
N HIS A 60 -9.07 -15.33 -30.68
CA HIS A 60 -8.46 -15.97 -31.86
C HIS A 60 -8.58 -17.51 -31.87
N GLN A 61 -9.75 -18.04 -31.48
CA GLN A 61 -9.99 -19.49 -31.34
C GLN A 61 -9.76 -20.29 -32.63
N GLU A 62 -9.85 -19.64 -33.78
CA GLU A 62 -9.59 -20.19 -35.11
C GLU A 62 -8.12 -20.60 -35.31
N VAL A 63 -7.18 -20.00 -34.58
CA VAL A 63 -5.75 -20.36 -34.60
C VAL A 63 -5.52 -21.72 -33.90
N LEU A 64 -6.44 -22.15 -33.04
CA LEU A 64 -6.31 -23.41 -32.28
C LEU A 64 -6.92 -24.61 -33.03
N VAL A 65 -6.11 -25.65 -33.21
CA VAL A 65 -6.54 -26.93 -33.82
C VAL A 65 -7.66 -27.58 -33.00
N ASN A 66 -8.73 -28.02 -33.69
CA ASN A 66 -9.87 -28.65 -33.06
C ASN A 66 -9.48 -29.98 -32.41
N SER A 67 -9.51 -30.03 -31.07
CA SER A 67 -9.01 -31.16 -30.27
C SER A 67 -9.64 -31.17 -28.87
N SER A 68 -9.51 -32.29 -28.16
CA SER A 68 -9.89 -32.39 -26.73
C SER A 68 -9.12 -31.39 -25.86
N SER A 69 -7.83 -31.16 -26.16
CA SER A 69 -6.98 -30.18 -25.49
C SER A 69 -7.46 -28.73 -25.69
N LYS A 70 -7.92 -28.36 -26.89
CA LYS A 70 -8.55 -27.05 -27.15
C LYS A 70 -9.79 -26.85 -26.26
N ASN A 71 -10.68 -27.83 -26.21
CA ASN A 71 -11.90 -27.75 -25.42
C ASN A 71 -11.62 -27.65 -23.91
N TRP A 72 -10.60 -28.36 -23.43
CA TRP A 72 -10.14 -28.27 -22.04
C TRP A 72 -9.57 -26.87 -21.74
N LEU A 73 -8.71 -26.34 -22.61
CA LEU A 73 -8.13 -25.00 -22.46
C LEU A 73 -9.21 -23.91 -22.42
N VAL A 74 -10.15 -23.93 -23.38
CA VAL A 74 -11.28 -22.98 -23.41
C VAL A 74 -12.11 -23.05 -22.12
N ARG A 75 -12.32 -24.25 -21.58
CA ARG A 75 -13.04 -24.43 -20.29
C ARG A 75 -12.27 -23.80 -19.12
N LEU A 76 -10.95 -23.97 -19.06
CA LEU A 76 -10.12 -23.34 -18.03
C LEU A 76 -10.14 -21.82 -18.13
N VAL A 77 -10.03 -21.27 -19.34
CA VAL A 77 -10.09 -19.81 -19.58
C VAL A 77 -11.45 -19.25 -19.14
N ARG A 78 -12.56 -19.94 -19.44
CA ARG A 78 -13.89 -19.56 -18.94
C ARG A 78 -13.99 -19.63 -17.42
N ARG A 79 -13.45 -20.69 -16.80
CA ARG A 79 -13.43 -20.82 -15.33
C ARG A 79 -12.60 -19.72 -14.69
N LYS A 80 -11.43 -19.39 -15.26
CA LYS A 80 -10.58 -18.27 -14.84
C LYS A 80 -11.35 -16.95 -14.91
N ALA A 81 -12.01 -16.66 -16.03
CA ALA A 81 -12.82 -15.44 -16.19
C ALA A 81 -13.99 -15.37 -15.19
N TRP A 82 -14.64 -16.50 -14.88
CA TRP A 82 -15.67 -16.56 -13.84
C TRP A 82 -15.10 -16.25 -12.44
N ILE A 83 -13.95 -16.84 -12.08
CA ILE A 83 -13.24 -16.54 -10.82
C ILE A 83 -12.85 -15.06 -10.77
N GLN A 84 -12.36 -14.49 -11.88
CA GLN A 84 -12.00 -13.08 -12.00
C GLN A 84 -13.20 -12.17 -11.67
N LYS A 85 -14.38 -12.47 -12.21
CA LYS A 85 -15.62 -11.72 -11.89
C LYS A 85 -16.02 -11.83 -10.41
N GLN A 86 -15.80 -12.98 -9.78
CA GLN A 86 -16.02 -13.13 -8.34
C GLN A 86 -15.06 -12.25 -7.54
N ILE A 87 -13.78 -12.20 -7.95
CA ILE A 87 -12.78 -11.31 -7.34
C ILE A 87 -13.20 -9.84 -7.51
N GLU A 88 -13.64 -9.42 -8.70
CA GLU A 88 -14.15 -8.07 -8.94
C GLU A 88 -15.36 -7.74 -8.04
N SER A 89 -16.27 -8.69 -7.84
CA SER A 89 -17.40 -8.52 -6.93
C SER A 89 -16.93 -8.33 -5.49
N LEU A 90 -16.01 -9.19 -5.03
CA LEU A 90 -15.42 -9.07 -3.70
C LEU A 90 -14.63 -7.76 -3.52
N GLN A 91 -14.00 -7.26 -4.58
CA GLN A 91 -13.36 -5.94 -4.59
C GLN A 91 -14.38 -4.82 -4.44
N LYS A 92 -15.54 -4.91 -5.10
CA LYS A 92 -16.64 -3.94 -4.91
C LYS A 92 -17.16 -3.97 -3.48
N ASP A 93 -17.29 -5.15 -2.88
CA ASP A 93 -17.68 -5.30 -1.48
C ASP A 93 -16.61 -4.71 -0.54
N LEU A 94 -15.32 -4.96 -0.81
CA LEU A 94 -14.21 -4.34 -0.08
C LEU A 94 -14.27 -2.81 -0.17
N VAL A 95 -14.54 -2.24 -1.36
CA VAL A 95 -14.72 -0.80 -1.54
C VAL A 95 -15.93 -0.30 -0.75
N SER A 96 -17.04 -1.04 -0.73
CA SER A 96 -18.23 -0.71 0.06
C SER A 96 -17.92 -0.70 1.56
N VAL A 97 -17.25 -1.74 2.08
CA VAL A 97 -16.80 -1.83 3.47
C VAL A 97 -15.81 -0.72 3.80
N ASN A 98 -14.85 -0.44 2.92
CA ASN A 98 -13.91 0.68 3.10
C ASN A 98 -14.64 2.03 3.14
N ARG A 99 -15.68 2.21 2.33
CA ARG A 99 -16.53 3.40 2.38
C ARG A 99 -17.29 3.47 3.70
N GLN A 100 -17.81 2.34 4.19
CA GLN A 100 -18.44 2.27 5.52
C GLN A 100 -17.44 2.59 6.65
N LEU A 101 -16.21 2.09 6.58
CA LEU A 101 -15.14 2.40 7.52
C LEU A 101 -14.72 3.87 7.45
N THR A 102 -14.66 4.45 6.25
CA THR A 102 -14.35 5.88 6.04
C THR A 102 -15.46 6.78 6.57
N ASN A 103 -16.71 6.35 6.42
CA ASN A 103 -17.89 7.04 6.93
C ASN A 103 -18.20 6.71 8.39
N ALA A 104 -17.48 5.76 8.99
CA ALA A 104 -17.63 5.46 10.39
C ALA A 104 -17.29 6.73 11.15
N ASN A 105 -18.20 7.17 12.02
CA ASN A 105 -17.97 8.39 12.77
C ASN A 105 -16.86 8.15 13.78
N GLU A 106 -15.64 8.53 13.40
CA GLU A 106 -14.42 8.31 14.18
C GLU A 106 -14.49 9.00 15.56
N ASN A 107 -15.39 9.97 15.74
CA ASN A 107 -15.64 10.61 17.04
C ASN A 107 -16.29 9.66 18.06
N TRP A 108 -16.94 8.58 17.60
CA TRP A 108 -17.58 7.58 18.45
C TRP A 108 -16.69 6.35 18.70
N ILE A 109 -15.49 6.34 18.11
CA ILE A 109 -14.49 5.30 18.33
C ILE A 109 -13.52 5.78 19.41
N PHE A 110 -13.69 5.23 20.61
CA PHE A 110 -12.85 5.56 21.76
C PHE A 110 -11.67 4.60 21.84
N LEU A 111 -10.47 5.17 21.92
CA LEU A 111 -9.25 4.42 22.13
C LEU A 111 -8.93 4.38 23.63
N ARG A 112 -8.32 3.28 24.06
CA ARG A 112 -7.65 3.23 25.36
C ARG A 112 -6.52 4.26 25.39
N ASP A 113 -6.15 4.69 26.59
CA ASP A 113 -5.04 5.62 26.75
C ASP A 113 -3.74 5.00 26.22
N PHE A 114 -2.98 5.79 25.48
CA PHE A 114 -1.72 5.36 24.87
C PHE A 114 -0.65 6.44 24.99
N THR A 115 0.59 6.05 24.71
CA THR A 115 1.75 6.96 24.65
C THR A 115 2.50 6.71 23.35
N LEU A 116 3.02 7.78 22.74
CA LEU A 116 3.92 7.66 21.59
C LEU A 116 5.37 7.65 22.09
N GLU A 117 6.08 6.58 21.78
CA GLU A 117 7.46 6.40 22.21
C GLU A 117 8.42 6.51 21.02
N LEU A 118 9.44 7.35 21.18
CA LEU A 118 10.54 7.41 20.22
C LEU A 118 11.50 6.23 20.45
N ARG A 119 11.72 5.43 19.41
CA ARG A 119 12.63 4.28 19.43
C ARG A 119 13.88 4.58 18.62
N PHE A 120 15.04 4.17 19.13
CA PHE A 120 16.34 4.37 18.50
C PHE A 120 16.93 3.02 18.08
N THR A 121 17.45 2.94 16.87
CA THR A 121 18.16 1.75 16.38
C THR A 121 19.61 1.68 16.88
N GLN A 122 20.21 2.82 17.22
CA GLN A 122 21.55 2.93 17.79
C GLN A 122 21.53 3.85 19.02
N LEU A 123 22.35 3.51 20.01
CA LEU A 123 22.40 4.21 21.30
C LEU A 123 23.34 5.41 21.24
N ASP A 124 22.78 6.60 21.03
CA ASP A 124 23.45 7.87 21.28
C ASP A 124 22.87 8.52 22.55
N PHE A 125 23.53 8.29 23.69
CA PHE A 125 23.10 8.84 24.97
C PHE A 125 23.09 10.38 24.98
N GLY A 126 24.00 11.03 24.25
CA GLY A 126 24.04 12.49 24.16
C GLY A 126 22.79 13.03 23.45
N LEU A 127 22.46 12.47 22.30
CA LEU A 127 21.26 12.82 21.53
C LEU A 127 19.97 12.48 22.30
N ILE A 128 19.90 11.29 22.91
CA ILE A 128 18.75 10.87 23.71
C ILE A 128 18.51 11.85 24.87
N GLN A 129 19.56 12.22 25.61
CA GLN A 129 19.42 13.16 26.73
C GLN A 129 19.05 14.58 26.26
N LYS A 130 19.52 15.01 25.08
CA LYS A 130 19.04 16.25 24.44
C LYS A 130 17.57 16.15 24.08
N LEU A 131 17.12 15.05 23.50
CA LEU A 131 15.73 14.82 23.10
C LEU A 131 14.79 14.74 24.32
N LYS A 132 15.20 14.14 25.44
CA LYS A 132 14.44 14.15 26.71
C LYS A 132 14.19 15.56 27.24
N ARG A 133 15.11 16.48 26.97
CA ARG A 133 15.00 17.90 27.35
C ARG A 133 14.30 18.74 26.29
N SER A 134 14.10 18.20 25.08
CA SER A 134 13.44 18.91 24.00
C SER A 134 11.96 19.17 24.33
N PRO A 135 11.36 20.27 23.81
CA PRO A 135 9.92 20.54 23.97
C PRO A 135 9.00 19.42 23.48
N ILE A 136 9.48 18.56 22.57
CA ILE A 136 8.74 17.41 22.05
C ILE A 136 8.55 16.29 23.08
N ALA A 137 9.31 16.28 24.18
CA ALA A 137 9.21 15.23 25.19
C ALA A 137 8.15 15.57 26.24
N ASP A 138 7.26 14.61 26.51
CA ASP A 138 6.41 14.63 27.69
C ASP A 138 7.29 14.31 28.91
N ARG A 139 7.80 15.35 29.56
CA ARG A 139 8.74 15.25 30.68
C ARG A 139 8.11 14.62 31.94
N GLU A 140 6.78 14.62 32.06
CA GLU A 140 6.09 13.99 33.19
C GLU A 140 6.03 12.47 33.03
N LYS A 141 5.95 11.99 31.78
CA LYS A 141 5.88 10.55 31.45
C LYS A 141 7.20 9.95 30.99
N THR A 142 8.18 10.79 30.66
CA THR A 142 9.52 10.38 30.24
C THR A 142 10.43 10.24 31.45
N ASP A 143 11.00 9.05 31.67
CA ASP A 143 12.02 8.86 32.69
C ASP A 143 13.27 9.70 32.34
N MET A 144 13.60 10.66 33.19
CA MET A 144 14.72 11.58 33.02
C MET A 144 16.06 11.01 33.47
N SER A 145 16.10 9.76 33.96
CA SER A 145 17.32 9.07 34.32
C SER A 145 18.29 8.94 33.13
N ARG A 146 19.59 8.84 33.44
CA ARG A 146 20.63 8.59 32.42
C ARG A 146 20.55 7.18 31.83
N ALA A 147 20.00 6.23 32.58
CA ALA A 147 19.88 4.83 32.19
C ALA A 147 18.71 4.57 31.22
N SER A 148 17.67 5.40 31.26
CA SER A 148 16.54 5.26 30.35
C SER A 148 16.87 5.80 28.95
N ILE A 149 16.43 5.08 27.92
CA ILE A 149 16.49 5.49 26.51
C ILE A 149 15.09 5.81 25.95
N ARG A 150 14.07 5.64 26.78
CA ARG A 150 12.66 5.86 26.45
C ARG A 150 12.36 7.34 26.45
N ILE A 151 11.71 7.82 25.40
CA ILE A 151 11.23 9.20 25.29
C ILE A 151 9.76 9.14 24.89
N ILE A 152 8.89 9.63 25.76
CA ILE A 152 7.47 9.81 25.45
C ILE A 152 7.30 11.16 24.77
N LEU A 153 6.67 11.15 23.61
CA LEU A 153 6.44 12.36 22.83
C LEU A 153 5.18 13.09 23.32
N LYS A 154 5.15 14.40 23.08
CA LYS A 154 3.95 15.23 23.08
C LYS A 154 4.01 16.25 21.92
N PRO A 155 2.87 16.78 21.46
CA PRO A 155 2.82 17.82 20.46
C PRO A 155 3.46 19.09 21.03
N ILE A 156 4.13 19.85 20.17
CA ILE A 156 4.56 21.19 20.52
C ILE A 156 3.34 22.09 20.34
N SER A 157 2.83 22.63 21.45
CA SER A 157 1.81 23.69 21.47
C SER A 157 2.40 25.03 21.05
#